data_AF-L8JPF4-F1
#
_entry.id   AF-L8JPF4-F1
#
_cell.length_a   1.000
_cell.length_b   1.000
_cell.length_c   1.000
_cell.angle_alpha   90.00
_cell.angle_beta   90.00
_cell.angle_gamma   90.00
#
_symmetry.space_group_name_H-M   'P 1'
#
loop_
_entity.id
_entity.type
_entity.pdbx_description
1 polymer ?
#
loop_
_entity_poly.entity_id
_entity_poly.type
_entity_poly.pdbx_seq_one_letter_code
_entity_poly.pdbx_strand_id
1 'polypeptide(L)'
;MRFRKVPPGLIVRSLILATKAGIQNVTTQHLETHYLAHGNLVNVIKALIVADKANLGLSFKQATAIDLAGRDVLRAVQVSVTPYIIVVPAITAVSIDGIQLIAEARVTVRTNIQRLVGGAGEETIQARVGQGIISKIGTAKSYIDVLEKPEEISKTVLANGLDAGTAFEILSIDIADINIGQNIGAMLQIDQARADLDIANAKAEKRRAMAVALEQEMLARVQEAHAKVIQAEAEIPVALSDAVRKGRLFRG
;
A
#
# COMPACT_ATOMS: atom_id res chain seq x y z
N MET A 1 -0.79 -38.28 -37.82
CA MET A 1 0.55 -38.11 -37.20
C MET A 1 1.69 -37.70 -38.14
N ARG A 2 2.15 -38.54 -39.09
CA ARG A 2 3.38 -38.28 -39.88
C ARG A 2 3.31 -37.05 -40.81
N PHE A 3 2.18 -36.83 -41.50
CA PHE A 3 1.96 -35.64 -42.33
C PHE A 3 1.71 -34.35 -41.53
N ARG A 4 1.26 -34.48 -40.27
CA ARG A 4 1.01 -33.35 -39.36
C ARG A 4 2.23 -32.96 -38.53
N LYS A 5 3.39 -33.58 -38.77
CA LYS A 5 4.62 -33.44 -37.96
C LYS A 5 4.43 -33.69 -36.45
N VAL A 6 3.45 -34.52 -36.07
CA VAL A 6 3.22 -34.92 -34.68
C VAL A 6 4.00 -36.21 -34.38
N PRO A 7 4.85 -36.26 -33.34
CA PRO A 7 5.65 -37.44 -33.01
C PRO A 7 4.75 -38.58 -32.49
N PRO A 8 4.60 -39.70 -33.22
CA PRO A 8 3.70 -40.78 -32.84
C PRO A 8 4.04 -41.42 -31.49
N GLY A 9 5.34 -41.54 -31.20
CA GLY A 9 5.82 -42.15 -29.96
C GLY A 9 5.41 -41.38 -28.70
N LEU A 10 5.26 -40.06 -28.78
CA LEU A 10 4.77 -39.25 -27.66
C LEU A 10 3.26 -39.47 -27.44
N ILE A 11 2.47 -39.41 -28.53
CA ILE A 11 1.01 -39.59 -28.46
C ILE A 11 0.65 -40.97 -27.92
N VAL A 12 1.30 -42.02 -28.43
CA VAL A 12 1.05 -43.40 -27.99
C VAL A 12 1.37 -43.59 -26.51
N ARG A 13 2.51 -43.07 -26.03
CA ARG A 13 2.86 -43.13 -24.60
C ARG A 13 1.85 -42.39 -23.72
N SER A 14 1.45 -41.19 -24.12
CA SER A 14 0.44 -40.40 -23.40
C SER A 14 -0.92 -41.10 -23.38
N LEU A 15 -1.31 -41.74 -24.48
CA LEU A 15 -2.55 -42.52 -24.55
C LEU A 15 -2.48 -43.76 -23.66
N ILE A 16 -1.38 -44.53 -23.71
CA ILE A 16 -1.18 -45.70 -22.83
C ILE A 16 -1.26 -45.28 -21.36
N LEU A 17 -0.62 -44.17 -20.98
CA LEU A 17 -0.69 -43.64 -19.62
C LEU A 17 -2.12 -43.29 -19.21
N ALA A 18 -2.85 -42.56 -20.04
CA ALA A 18 -4.25 -42.19 -19.78
C ALA A 18 -5.15 -43.43 -19.63
N THR A 19 -5.07 -44.38 -20.57
CA THR A 19 -5.88 -45.61 -20.55
C THR A 19 -5.55 -46.49 -19.36
N LYS A 20 -4.26 -46.68 -19.02
CA LYS A 20 -3.84 -47.47 -17.85
C LYS A 20 -4.26 -46.85 -16.53
N ALA A 21 -4.39 -45.52 -16.48
CA ALA A 21 -4.89 -44.82 -15.32
C ALA A 21 -6.43 -44.82 -15.20
N GLY A 22 -7.15 -45.30 -16.21
CA GLY A 22 -8.62 -45.35 -16.23
C GLY A 22 -9.29 -44.14 -16.88
N ILE A 23 -8.53 -43.24 -17.50
CA ILE A 23 -9.08 -42.02 -18.12
C ILE A 23 -9.54 -42.32 -19.55
N GLN A 24 -10.84 -42.58 -19.70
CA GLN A 24 -11.43 -43.02 -20.98
C GLN A 24 -11.75 -41.88 -21.95
N ASN A 25 -11.84 -40.64 -21.48
CA ASN A 25 -12.26 -39.47 -22.28
C ASN A 25 -11.14 -38.82 -23.12
N VAL A 26 -10.01 -39.51 -23.30
CA VAL A 26 -8.85 -39.01 -24.07
C VAL A 26 -8.74 -39.77 -25.38
N THR A 27 -8.90 -39.05 -26.50
CA THR A 27 -8.75 -39.61 -27.85
C THR A 27 -7.42 -39.20 -28.46
N THR A 28 -6.96 -39.96 -29.47
CA THR A 28 -5.75 -39.62 -30.24
C THR A 28 -5.86 -38.25 -30.89
N GLN A 29 -7.02 -37.89 -31.41
CA GLN A 29 -7.27 -36.59 -32.05
C GLN A 29 -7.11 -35.43 -31.05
N HIS A 30 -7.63 -35.57 -29.83
CA HIS A 30 -7.45 -34.56 -28.79
C HIS A 30 -5.98 -34.31 -28.44
N LEU A 31 -5.19 -35.38 -28.34
CA LEU A 31 -3.75 -35.30 -28.06
C LEU A 31 -2.97 -34.68 -29.22
N GLU A 32 -3.30 -35.05 -30.47
CA GLU A 32 -2.70 -34.42 -31.66
C GLU A 32 -2.99 -32.92 -31.68
N THR A 33 -4.25 -32.52 -31.48
CA THR A 33 -4.67 -31.10 -31.51
C THR A 33 -3.93 -30.28 -30.45
N HIS A 34 -3.84 -30.79 -29.22
CA HIS A 34 -3.17 -30.07 -28.14
C HIS A 34 -1.65 -29.94 -28.38
N TYR A 35 -1.00 -30.99 -28.91
CA TYR A 35 0.40 -30.93 -29.29
C TYR A 35 0.67 -29.91 -30.41
N LEU A 36 -0.21 -29.85 -31.41
CA LEU A 36 -0.11 -28.86 -32.50
C LEU A 36 -0.30 -27.42 -32.00
N ALA A 37 -1.05 -27.24 -30.91
CA ALA A 37 -1.16 -25.97 -30.20
C ALA A 37 0.05 -25.67 -29.29
N HIS A 38 1.14 -26.45 -29.38
CA HIS A 38 2.35 -26.35 -28.56
C HIS A 38 2.14 -26.63 -27.06
N GLY A 39 1.08 -27.38 -26.72
CA GLY A 39 0.79 -27.78 -25.35
C GLY A 39 1.62 -28.97 -24.85
N ASN A 40 1.75 -29.08 -23.52
CA ASN A 40 2.50 -30.14 -22.85
C ASN A 40 1.61 -31.34 -22.50
N LEU A 41 1.57 -32.31 -23.42
CA LEU A 41 0.78 -33.54 -23.25
C LEU A 41 1.11 -34.32 -21.97
N VAL A 42 2.39 -34.42 -21.62
CA VAL A 42 2.82 -35.21 -20.46
C VAL A 42 2.29 -34.59 -19.18
N ASN A 43 2.34 -33.26 -19.10
CA ASN A 43 1.88 -32.53 -17.93
C ASN A 43 0.35 -32.64 -17.77
N VAL A 44 -0.39 -32.44 -18.86
CA VAL A 44 -1.86 -32.56 -18.89
C VAL A 44 -2.34 -33.96 -18.49
N ILE A 45 -1.74 -35.02 -19.05
CA ILE A 45 -2.14 -36.40 -18.70
C ILE A 45 -1.84 -36.70 -17.24
N LYS A 46 -0.66 -36.33 -16.73
CA LYS A 46 -0.35 -36.51 -15.30
C LYS A 46 -1.34 -35.76 -14.41
N ALA A 47 -1.66 -34.51 -14.76
CA ALA A 47 -2.62 -33.70 -14.00
C ALA A 47 -4.00 -34.36 -13.96
N LEU A 48 -4.48 -34.90 -15.09
CA LEU A 48 -5.75 -35.63 -15.16
C LEU A 48 -5.74 -36.90 -14.29
N ILE A 49 -4.62 -37.63 -14.26
CA ILE A 49 -4.49 -38.83 -13.41
C ILE A 49 -4.56 -38.45 -11.93
N VAL A 50 -3.83 -37.41 -11.51
CA VAL A 50 -3.87 -36.95 -10.11
C VAL A 50 -5.28 -36.45 -9.76
N ALA A 51 -5.92 -35.71 -10.67
CA ALA A 51 -7.27 -35.20 -10.45
C ALA A 51 -8.32 -36.32 -10.34
N ASP A 52 -8.23 -37.36 -11.18
CA ASP A 52 -9.11 -38.53 -11.11
C ASP A 52 -8.94 -39.30 -9.80
N LYS A 53 -7.69 -39.55 -9.38
CA LYS A 53 -7.40 -40.21 -8.09
C LYS A 53 -7.85 -39.40 -6.87
N ALA A 54 -7.90 -38.08 -7.00
CA ALA A 54 -8.37 -37.18 -5.96
C ALA A 54 -9.85 -36.78 -6.11
N ASN A 55 -10.61 -37.36 -7.05
CA ASN A 55 -12.01 -37.02 -7.34
C ASN A 55 -12.26 -35.52 -7.63
N LEU A 56 -11.31 -34.84 -8.28
CA LEU A 56 -11.35 -33.39 -8.55
C LEU A 56 -12.09 -32.98 -9.83
N GLY A 57 -12.74 -33.91 -10.55
CA GLY A 57 -13.63 -33.60 -11.67
C GLY A 57 -13.00 -32.79 -12.82
N LEU A 58 -11.69 -32.92 -13.06
CA LEU A 58 -10.98 -32.18 -14.11
C LEU A 58 -11.22 -32.82 -15.49
N SER A 59 -11.83 -32.08 -16.41
CA SER A 59 -11.99 -32.53 -17.79
C SER A 59 -10.73 -32.30 -18.63
N PHE A 60 -10.54 -33.12 -19.67
CA PHE A 60 -9.43 -32.95 -20.62
C PHE A 60 -9.42 -31.55 -21.24
N LYS A 61 -10.59 -31.00 -21.60
CA LYS A 61 -10.71 -29.65 -22.18
C LYS A 61 -10.21 -28.57 -21.21
N GLN A 62 -10.60 -28.65 -19.94
CA GLN A 62 -10.13 -27.72 -18.91
C GLN A 62 -8.62 -27.82 -18.71
N ALA A 63 -8.09 -29.03 -18.60
CA ALA A 63 -6.65 -29.27 -18.43
C ALA A 63 -5.84 -28.67 -19.59
N THR A 64 -6.29 -28.88 -20.84
CA THR A 64 -5.64 -28.28 -22.01
C THR A 64 -5.76 -26.76 -22.05
N ALA A 65 -6.87 -26.19 -21.58
CA ALA A 65 -7.05 -24.74 -21.54
C ALA A 65 -6.11 -24.08 -20.54
N ILE A 66 -5.89 -24.71 -19.38
CA ILE A 66 -4.95 -24.24 -18.35
C ILE A 66 -3.51 -24.28 -18.89
N ASP A 67 -3.12 -25.38 -19.55
CA ASP A 67 -1.78 -25.53 -20.12
C ASP A 67 -1.51 -24.49 -21.23
N LEU A 68 -2.47 -24.29 -22.15
CA LEU A 68 -2.36 -23.29 -23.21
C LEU A 68 -2.38 -21.85 -22.70
N ALA A 69 -2.94 -21.61 -21.51
CA ALA A 69 -2.84 -20.32 -20.82
C ALA A 69 -1.45 -20.08 -20.18
N GLY A 70 -0.50 -21.02 -20.36
CA GLY A 70 0.86 -20.94 -19.82
C GLY A 70 0.94 -21.26 -18.33
N ARG A 71 -0.06 -21.94 -17.76
CA ARG A 71 -0.09 -22.33 -16.34
C ARG A 71 0.27 -23.80 -16.19
N ASP A 72 0.96 -24.14 -15.10
CA ASP A 72 1.29 -25.52 -14.77
C ASP A 72 0.06 -26.26 -14.20
N VAL A 73 -0.62 -27.03 -15.05
CA VAL A 73 -1.80 -27.81 -14.69
C VAL A 73 -1.51 -28.83 -13.60
N LEU A 74 -0.36 -29.51 -13.66
CA LEU A 74 -0.03 -30.56 -12.70
C LEU A 74 0.18 -29.97 -11.32
N ARG A 75 0.95 -28.88 -11.23
CA ARG A 75 1.13 -28.15 -9.97
C ARG A 75 -0.21 -27.67 -9.41
N ALA A 76 -1.08 -27.12 -10.25
CA ALA A 76 -2.39 -26.67 -9.81
C ALA A 76 -3.27 -27.79 -9.23
N VAL A 77 -3.28 -28.97 -9.86
CA VAL A 77 -4.00 -30.14 -9.32
C VAL A 77 -3.35 -30.62 -8.02
N GLN A 78 -2.02 -30.71 -7.96
CA GLN A 78 -1.31 -31.11 -6.74
C GLN A 78 -1.62 -30.20 -5.56
N VAL A 79 -1.62 -28.88 -5.79
CA VAL A 79 -1.97 -27.87 -4.78
C VAL A 79 -3.45 -27.95 -4.37
N SER A 80 -4.32 -28.42 -5.26
CA SER A 80 -5.73 -28.66 -4.93
C SER A 80 -5.90 -29.87 -3.97
N VAL A 81 -5.06 -30.90 -4.12
CA VAL A 81 -5.04 -32.09 -3.25
C VAL A 81 -4.32 -31.83 -1.94
N THR A 82 -3.17 -31.18 -2.01
CA THR A 82 -2.30 -30.88 -0.88
C THR A 82 -2.17 -29.36 -0.76
N PRO A 83 -2.95 -28.72 0.13
CA PRO A 83 -2.84 -27.29 0.41
C PRO A 83 -1.41 -26.91 0.82
N TYR A 84 -1.04 -25.66 0.56
CA TYR A 84 0.25 -25.10 0.98
C TYR A 84 0.05 -23.73 1.62
N ILE A 85 1.12 -23.26 2.26
CA ILE A 85 1.13 -22.02 3.00
C ILE A 85 1.76 -20.92 2.14
N ILE A 86 1.04 -19.81 1.99
CA ILE A 86 1.57 -18.54 1.49
C ILE A 86 1.93 -17.69 2.70
N VAL A 87 3.18 -17.25 2.77
CA VAL A 87 3.63 -16.30 3.79
C VAL A 87 3.32 -14.89 3.29
N VAL A 88 2.60 -14.13 4.11
CA VAL A 88 2.33 -12.70 3.85
C VAL A 88 3.50 -11.92 4.45
N PRO A 89 4.09 -10.95 3.71
CA PRO A 89 5.15 -10.10 4.25
C PRO A 89 4.67 -9.36 5.51
N ALA A 90 5.59 -8.96 6.38
CA ALA A 90 5.26 -8.26 7.62
C ALA A 90 4.46 -6.97 7.34
N ILE A 91 3.30 -6.85 7.97
CA ILE A 91 2.37 -5.75 7.78
C ILE A 91 2.47 -4.83 8.98
N THR A 92 2.71 -3.55 8.71
CA THR A 92 2.72 -2.52 9.74
C THR A 92 1.40 -1.77 9.74
N ALA A 93 0.78 -1.64 10.91
CA ALA A 93 -0.42 -0.83 11.11
C ALA A 93 -0.35 -0.11 12.46
N VAL A 94 -1.10 0.98 12.61
CA VAL A 94 -1.17 1.77 13.85
C VAL A 94 -2.59 1.68 14.38
N SER A 95 -2.72 1.35 15.67
CA SER A 95 -4.01 1.32 16.36
C SER A 95 -4.44 2.72 16.81
N ILE A 96 -5.69 2.87 17.26
CA ILE A 96 -6.26 4.20 17.57
C ILE A 96 -5.52 4.90 18.71
N ASP A 97 -4.93 4.15 19.64
CA ASP A 97 -4.09 4.69 20.72
C ASP A 97 -2.70 5.15 20.26
N GLY A 98 -2.39 5.04 18.96
CA GLY A 98 -1.16 5.51 18.36
C GLY A 98 0.01 4.53 18.46
N ILE A 99 -0.22 3.29 18.88
CA ILE A 99 0.82 2.27 18.96
C ILE A 99 0.88 1.48 17.64
N GLN A 100 2.09 1.36 17.12
CA GLN A 100 2.40 0.58 15.93
C GLN A 100 2.45 -0.92 16.27
N LEU A 101 1.80 -1.72 15.44
CA LEU A 101 1.87 -3.18 15.46
C LEU A 101 2.40 -3.69 14.13
N ILE A 102 3.27 -4.69 14.21
CA ILE A 102 3.84 -5.39 13.06
C ILE A 102 3.32 -6.83 13.12
N ALA A 103 2.42 -7.18 12.21
CA ALA A 103 1.78 -8.48 12.16
C ALA A 103 2.32 -9.31 10.99
N GLU A 104 2.63 -10.57 11.26
CA GLU A 104 2.98 -11.57 10.25
C GLU A 104 1.84 -12.58 10.14
N ALA A 105 1.45 -12.91 8.90
CA ALA A 105 0.35 -13.83 8.65
C ALA A 105 0.76 -14.94 7.68
N ARG A 106 0.17 -16.12 7.90
CA ARG A 106 0.29 -17.30 7.05
C ARG A 106 -1.09 -17.66 6.54
N VAL A 107 -1.21 -17.84 5.24
CA VAL A 107 -2.48 -18.16 4.58
C VAL A 107 -2.37 -19.55 4.01
N THR A 108 -3.21 -20.47 4.50
CA THR A 108 -3.31 -21.81 3.93
C THR A 108 -4.29 -21.76 2.77
N VAL A 109 -3.81 -22.05 1.56
CA VAL A 109 -4.62 -22.02 0.34
C VAL A 109 -4.62 -23.35 -0.37
N ARG A 110 -5.72 -23.61 -1.09
CA ARG A 110 -5.79 -24.65 -2.11
C ARG A 110 -6.15 -24.04 -3.46
N THR A 111 -5.77 -24.67 -4.55
CA THR A 111 -6.11 -24.17 -5.89
C THR A 111 -7.57 -24.48 -6.23
N ASN A 112 -8.29 -23.47 -6.74
CA ASN A 112 -9.59 -23.64 -7.34
C ASN A 112 -9.45 -23.87 -8.85
N ILE A 113 -9.56 -25.14 -9.25
CA ILE A 113 -9.34 -25.58 -10.63
C ILE A 113 -10.29 -24.88 -11.62
N GLN A 114 -11.51 -24.55 -11.22
CA GLN A 114 -12.50 -23.92 -12.09
C GLN A 114 -12.15 -22.46 -12.43
N ARG A 115 -11.47 -21.76 -11.52
CA ARG A 115 -11.12 -20.33 -11.64
C ARG A 115 -9.64 -20.10 -11.93
N LEU A 116 -8.90 -21.16 -12.22
CA LEU A 116 -7.46 -21.07 -12.46
C LEU A 116 -7.10 -20.26 -13.72
N VAL A 117 -7.96 -20.26 -14.73
CA VAL A 117 -7.81 -19.44 -15.94
C VAL A 117 -8.56 -18.13 -15.74
N GLY A 118 -7.83 -17.01 -15.72
CA GLY A 118 -8.38 -15.66 -15.55
C GLY A 118 -8.59 -15.22 -14.09
N GLY A 119 -8.40 -16.12 -13.11
CA GLY A 119 -8.39 -15.76 -11.69
C GLY A 119 -7.14 -15.00 -11.27
N ALA A 120 -7.28 -14.15 -10.26
CA ALA A 120 -6.17 -13.43 -9.65
C ALA A 120 -5.18 -14.39 -8.94
N GLY A 121 -3.89 -14.04 -8.96
CA GLY A 121 -2.79 -14.84 -8.41
C GLY A 121 -2.55 -14.64 -6.91
N GLU A 122 -1.46 -15.25 -6.43
CA GLU A 122 -1.04 -15.21 -5.02
C GLU A 122 -0.81 -13.79 -4.49
N GLU A 123 -0.22 -12.91 -5.31
CA GLU A 123 0.06 -11.51 -4.96
C GLU A 123 -1.21 -10.75 -4.56
N THR A 124 -2.32 -11.04 -5.26
CA THR A 124 -3.61 -10.42 -4.95
C THR A 124 -4.16 -10.90 -3.60
N ILE A 125 -3.93 -12.16 -3.25
CA ILE A 125 -4.33 -12.71 -1.94
C ILE A 125 -3.51 -12.04 -0.84
N GLN A 126 -2.18 -11.95 -1.01
CA GLN A 126 -1.31 -11.27 -0.06
C GLN A 126 -1.75 -9.81 0.17
N ALA A 127 -2.04 -9.07 -0.90
CA ALA A 127 -2.49 -7.69 -0.81
C ALA A 127 -3.84 -7.54 -0.10
N ARG A 128 -4.82 -8.41 -0.42
CA ARG A 128 -6.16 -8.39 0.18
C ARG A 128 -6.14 -8.78 1.65
N VAL A 129 -5.42 -9.84 2.00
CA VAL A 129 -5.21 -10.26 3.40
C VAL A 129 -4.50 -9.12 4.16
N GLY A 130 -3.48 -8.51 3.55
CA GLY A 130 -2.78 -7.38 4.14
C GLY A 130 -3.69 -6.19 4.42
N GLN A 131 -4.51 -5.79 3.46
CA GLN A 131 -5.49 -4.72 3.64
C GLN A 131 -6.52 -5.03 4.74
N GLY A 132 -6.96 -6.28 4.84
CA GLY A 132 -7.86 -6.73 5.91
C GLY A 132 -7.21 -6.61 7.31
N ILE A 133 -5.95 -7.04 7.44
CA ILE A 133 -5.19 -6.95 8.70
C ILE A 133 -4.97 -5.48 9.10
N ILE A 134 -4.56 -4.62 8.16
CA ILE A 134 -4.39 -3.17 8.39
C ILE A 134 -5.70 -2.56 8.89
N SER A 135 -6.82 -2.89 8.26
CA SER A 135 -8.13 -2.34 8.62
C SER A 135 -8.57 -2.77 10.03
N LYS A 136 -8.36 -4.04 10.41
CA LYS A 136 -8.72 -4.51 11.76
C LYS A 136 -7.83 -3.89 12.84
N ILE A 137 -6.52 -3.79 12.61
CA ILE A 137 -5.61 -3.13 13.57
C ILE A 137 -5.93 -1.64 13.69
N GLY A 138 -6.17 -0.95 12.57
CA GLY A 138 -6.49 0.48 12.56
C GLY A 138 -7.84 0.84 13.18
N THR A 139 -8.76 -0.11 13.31
CA THR A 139 -10.05 0.09 14.00
C THR A 139 -10.03 -0.35 15.47
N ALA A 140 -8.94 -0.98 15.93
CA ALA A 140 -8.79 -1.36 17.33
C ALA A 140 -8.57 -0.13 18.22
N LYS A 141 -9.30 -0.08 19.34
CA LYS A 141 -9.21 1.04 20.29
C LYS A 141 -7.86 1.05 20.99
N SER A 142 -7.37 -0.12 21.37
CA SER A 142 -6.04 -0.28 21.92
C SER A 142 -5.27 -1.42 21.27
N TYR A 143 -3.94 -1.31 21.26
CA TYR A 143 -3.05 -2.40 20.87
C TYR A 143 -3.23 -3.66 21.73
N ILE A 144 -3.64 -3.51 23.00
CA ILE A 144 -3.88 -4.63 23.93
C ILE A 144 -5.02 -5.51 23.42
N ASP A 145 -6.10 -4.91 22.91
CA ASP A 145 -7.25 -5.65 22.36
C ASP A 145 -6.82 -6.59 21.22
N VAL A 146 -5.86 -6.14 20.41
CA VAL A 146 -5.31 -6.91 19.29
C VAL A 146 -4.44 -8.07 19.77
N LEU A 147 -3.63 -7.83 20.80
CA LEU A 147 -2.74 -8.85 21.38
C LEU A 147 -3.49 -9.91 22.20
N GLU A 148 -4.58 -9.53 22.87
CA GLU A 148 -5.42 -10.48 23.61
C GLU A 148 -6.15 -11.44 22.66
N LYS A 149 -6.52 -10.98 21.46
CA LYS A 149 -7.35 -11.75 20.53
C LYS A 149 -6.88 -11.64 19.07
N PRO A 150 -5.70 -12.17 18.72
CA PRO A 150 -5.19 -12.16 17.35
C PRO A 150 -6.10 -12.93 16.37
N GLU A 151 -6.82 -13.95 16.85
CA GLU A 151 -7.78 -14.70 16.04
C GLU A 151 -8.96 -13.86 15.51
N GLU A 152 -9.32 -12.77 16.18
CA GLU A 152 -10.39 -11.91 15.65
C GLU A 152 -10.00 -11.25 14.33
N ILE A 153 -8.70 -11.03 14.11
CA ILE A 153 -8.17 -10.52 12.86
C ILE A 153 -8.47 -11.53 11.76
N SER A 154 -8.03 -12.78 11.92
CA SER A 154 -8.23 -13.80 10.89
C SER A 154 -9.71 -14.06 10.58
N LYS A 155 -10.58 -14.12 11.60
CA LYS A 155 -12.03 -14.31 11.42
C LYS A 155 -12.66 -13.17 10.62
N THR A 156 -12.33 -11.91 10.96
CA THR A 156 -12.87 -10.73 10.27
C THR A 156 -12.37 -10.67 8.82
N VAL A 157 -11.08 -10.97 8.62
CA VAL A 157 -10.42 -10.94 7.31
C VAL A 157 -10.98 -12.06 6.41
N LEU A 158 -11.20 -13.26 6.92
CA LEU A 158 -11.81 -14.37 6.19
C LEU A 158 -13.28 -14.08 5.80
N ALA A 159 -14.04 -13.40 6.67
CA ALA A 159 -15.44 -13.05 6.42
C ALA A 159 -15.64 -12.10 5.22
N ASN A 160 -14.61 -11.35 4.83
CA ASN A 160 -14.66 -10.40 3.71
C ASN A 160 -14.61 -11.06 2.32
N GLY A 161 -14.59 -12.39 2.21
CA GLY A 161 -14.67 -13.10 0.92
C GLY A 161 -13.47 -12.83 0.01
N LEU A 162 -12.26 -12.88 0.57
CA LEU A 162 -11.01 -12.47 -0.10
C LEU A 162 -10.63 -13.36 -1.29
N ASP A 163 -11.17 -14.56 -1.35
CA ASP A 163 -11.00 -15.57 -2.40
C ASP A 163 -11.88 -15.30 -3.63
N ALA A 164 -12.82 -14.36 -3.56
CA ALA A 164 -13.69 -13.99 -4.68
C ALA A 164 -12.88 -13.50 -5.90
N GLY A 165 -13.02 -14.22 -7.02
CA GLY A 165 -12.31 -13.92 -8.27
C GLY A 165 -10.82 -14.30 -8.28
N THR A 166 -10.35 -15.04 -7.28
CA THR A 166 -8.97 -15.57 -7.26
C THR A 166 -8.90 -17.00 -7.81
N ALA A 167 -7.71 -17.43 -8.22
CA ALA A 167 -7.44 -18.80 -8.63
C ALA A 167 -7.31 -19.78 -7.44
N PHE A 168 -7.45 -19.28 -6.21
CA PHE A 168 -7.28 -20.05 -4.98
C PHE A 168 -8.51 -19.96 -4.10
N GLU A 169 -8.58 -20.87 -3.15
CA GLU A 169 -9.56 -20.88 -2.09
C GLU A 169 -8.80 -20.87 -0.77
N ILE A 170 -9.17 -19.95 0.11
CA ILE A 170 -8.51 -19.74 1.40
C ILE A 170 -9.16 -20.69 2.40
N LEU A 171 -8.36 -21.58 2.99
CA LEU A 171 -8.80 -22.50 4.03
C LEU A 171 -8.68 -21.89 5.42
N SER A 172 -7.52 -21.29 5.71
CA SER A 172 -7.25 -20.61 6.97
C SER A 172 -6.34 -19.41 6.76
N ILE A 173 -6.48 -18.44 7.65
CA ILE A 173 -5.54 -17.34 7.83
C ILE A 173 -5.10 -17.41 9.28
N ASP A 174 -3.81 -17.58 9.49
CA ASP A 174 -3.20 -17.74 10.80
C ASP A 174 -2.25 -16.57 11.03
N ILE A 175 -2.41 -15.85 12.14
CA ILE A 175 -1.47 -14.81 12.54
C ILE A 175 -0.27 -15.51 13.18
N ALA A 176 0.89 -15.43 12.54
CA ALA A 176 2.10 -16.11 12.98
C ALA A 176 2.78 -15.37 14.14
N ASP A 177 2.79 -14.03 14.09
CA ASP A 177 3.39 -13.20 15.11
C ASP A 177 2.79 -11.77 15.08
N ILE A 178 2.78 -11.09 16.23
CA ILE A 178 2.42 -9.67 16.36
C ILE A 178 3.44 -9.00 17.29
N ASN A 179 4.24 -8.10 16.72
CA ASN A 179 5.23 -7.33 17.46
C ASN A 179 4.77 -5.89 17.69
N ILE A 180 5.11 -5.34 18.86
CA ILE A 180 4.90 -3.94 19.18
C ILE A 180 6.06 -3.12 18.62
N GLY A 181 5.75 -2.12 17.82
CA GLY A 181 6.70 -1.19 17.24
C GLY A 181 6.83 0.09 18.07
N GLN A 182 6.85 1.23 17.38
CA GLN A 182 7.00 2.54 18.00
C GLN A 182 5.65 3.11 18.47
N ASN A 183 5.70 4.00 19.46
CA ASN A 183 4.56 4.82 19.82
C ASN A 183 4.50 6.05 18.89
N ILE A 184 3.86 5.86 17.74
CA ILE A 184 3.69 6.89 16.72
C ILE A 184 2.83 8.03 17.26
N GLY A 185 1.84 7.74 18.11
CA GLY A 185 1.01 8.77 18.76
C GLY A 185 1.83 9.76 19.58
N ALA A 186 2.71 9.27 20.44
CA ALA A 186 3.61 10.12 21.23
C ALA A 186 4.60 10.89 20.34
N MET A 187 5.14 10.26 19.29
CA MET A 187 6.05 10.92 18.36
C MET A 187 5.37 12.07 17.63
N LEU A 188 4.16 11.85 17.10
CA LEU A 188 3.35 12.88 16.44
C LEU A 188 3.00 14.03 17.40
N GLN A 189 2.71 13.75 18.67
CA GLN A 189 2.46 14.78 19.68
C GLN A 189 3.70 15.63 19.96
N ILE A 190 4.89 15.02 20.06
CA ILE A 190 6.16 15.74 20.23
C ILE A 190 6.45 16.61 19.02
N ASP A 191 6.28 16.07 17.81
CA ASP A 191 6.51 16.80 16.57
C ASP A 191 5.55 17.97 16.41
N GLN A 192 4.27 17.79 16.77
CA GLN A 192 3.28 18.85 16.78
C GLN A 192 3.64 19.95 17.80
N ALA A 193 4.04 19.58 19.02
CA ALA A 193 4.46 20.54 20.05
C ALA A 193 5.71 21.33 19.64
N ARG A 194 6.66 20.69 18.94
CA ARG A 194 7.85 21.36 18.38
C ARG A 194 7.46 22.36 17.30
N ALA A 195 6.60 21.95 16.36
CA ALA A 195 6.10 22.86 15.32
C ALA A 195 5.36 24.07 15.92
N ASP A 196 4.55 23.86 16.97
CA ASP A 196 3.86 24.94 17.67
C ASP A 196 4.84 25.90 18.37
N LEU A 197 5.90 25.37 19.00
CA LEU A 197 6.96 26.17 19.62
C LEU A 197 7.72 27.00 18.58
N ASP A 198 8.04 26.44 17.43
CA ASP A 198 8.71 27.15 16.33
C ASP A 198 7.85 28.29 15.78
N ILE A 199 6.55 28.05 15.60
CA ILE A 199 5.58 29.08 15.19
C ILE A 199 5.49 30.19 16.24
N ALA A 200 5.46 29.82 17.53
CA ALA A 200 5.40 30.79 18.62
C ALA A 200 6.66 31.67 18.67
N ASN A 201 7.84 31.06 18.51
CA ASN A 201 9.13 31.76 18.46
C ASN A 201 9.20 32.71 17.25
N ALA A 202 8.80 32.25 16.06
CA ALA A 202 8.77 33.09 14.86
C ALA A 202 7.81 34.28 15.01
N LYS A 203 6.65 34.09 15.65
CA LYS A 203 5.71 35.19 15.97
C LYS A 203 6.31 36.16 16.98
N ALA A 204 7.02 35.68 18.00
CA ALA A 204 7.68 36.52 19.00
C ALA A 204 8.81 37.35 18.36
N GLU A 205 9.61 36.75 17.49
CA GLU A 205 10.67 37.43 16.76
C GLU A 205 10.12 38.47 15.78
N LYS A 206 9.06 38.15 15.04
CA LYS A 206 8.35 39.12 14.19
C LYS A 206 7.84 40.31 14.99
N ARG A 207 7.26 40.09 16.18
CA ARG A 207 6.81 41.17 17.07
C ARG A 207 7.97 42.03 17.56
N ARG A 208 9.11 41.43 17.93
CA ARG A 208 10.32 42.16 18.31
C ARG A 208 10.84 43.02 17.15
N ALA A 209 10.94 42.45 15.95
CA ALA A 209 11.37 43.17 14.76
C ALA A 209 10.44 44.36 14.44
N MET A 210 9.12 44.17 14.54
CA MET A 210 8.14 45.25 14.36
C MET A 210 8.25 46.34 15.42
N ALA A 211 8.47 45.98 16.69
CA ALA A 211 8.65 46.96 17.76
C ALA A 211 9.90 47.81 17.55
N VAL A 212 11.02 47.20 17.15
CA VAL A 212 12.25 47.91 16.80
C VAL A 212 12.05 48.82 15.59
N ALA A 213 11.37 48.33 14.54
CA ALA A 213 11.05 49.15 13.36
C ALA A 213 10.19 50.37 13.72
N LEU A 214 9.17 50.18 14.58
CA LEU A 214 8.33 51.26 15.07
C LEU A 214 9.12 52.28 15.92
N GLU A 215 10.02 51.80 16.78
CA GLU A 215 10.90 52.67 17.57
C GLU A 215 11.80 53.52 16.67
N GLN A 216 12.41 52.93 15.63
CA GLN A 216 13.22 53.65 14.65
C GLN A 216 12.38 54.66 13.86
N GLU A 217 11.15 54.31 13.48
CA GLU A 217 10.23 55.23 12.81
C GLU A 217 9.89 56.43 13.71
N MET A 218 9.64 56.20 15.00
CA MET A 218 9.36 57.27 15.96
C MET A 218 10.58 58.15 16.21
N LEU A 219 11.78 57.57 16.30
CA LEU A 219 13.04 58.34 16.39
C LEU A 219 13.24 59.23 15.15
N ALA A 220 12.98 58.71 13.95
CA ALA A 220 13.06 59.48 12.72
C ALA A 220 12.04 60.64 12.72
N ARG A 221 10.80 60.41 13.18
CA ARG A 221 9.77 61.46 13.31
C ARG A 221 10.17 62.54 14.33
N VAL A 222 10.78 62.16 15.44
CA VAL A 222 11.29 63.10 16.45
C VAL A 222 12.40 63.96 15.86
N GLN A 223 13.35 63.37 15.12
CA GLN A 223 14.40 64.10 14.42
C GLN A 223 13.83 65.06 13.36
N GLU A 224 12.84 64.62 12.57
CA GLU A 224 12.16 65.48 11.60
C GLU A 224 11.45 66.66 12.27
N ALA A 225 10.75 66.42 13.38
CA ALA A 225 10.11 67.46 14.16
C ALA A 225 11.12 68.45 14.74
N HIS A 226 12.24 67.97 15.29
CA HIS A 226 13.33 68.83 15.75
C HIS A 226 13.92 69.67 14.63
N ALA A 227 14.15 69.09 13.44
CA ALA A 227 14.63 69.84 12.28
C ALA A 227 13.66 70.97 11.89
N LYS A 228 12.34 70.72 11.93
CA LYS A 228 11.31 71.74 11.69
C LYS A 228 11.33 72.85 12.74
N VAL A 229 11.52 72.51 14.02
CA VAL A 229 11.65 73.51 15.11
C VAL A 229 12.90 74.37 14.89
N ILE A 230 14.05 73.76 14.59
CA ILE A 230 15.30 74.49 14.31
C ILE A 230 15.12 75.42 13.10
N GLN A 231 14.43 74.96 12.06
CA GLN A 231 14.14 75.78 10.88
C GLN A 231 13.26 76.99 11.25
N ALA A 232 12.20 76.79 12.03
CA ALA A 232 11.34 77.87 12.52
C ALA A 232 12.07 78.84 13.46
N GLU A 233 12.96 78.35 14.33
CA GLU A 233 13.80 79.19 15.19
C GLU A 233 14.81 80.00 14.37
N ALA A 234 15.38 79.43 13.30
CA ALA A 234 16.30 80.13 12.41
C ALA A 234 15.62 81.26 11.62
N GLU A 235 14.31 81.17 11.38
CA GLU A 235 13.54 82.27 10.80
C GLU A 235 13.44 83.48 11.74
N ILE A 236 13.57 83.30 13.06
CA ILE A 236 13.46 84.40 14.04
C ILE A 236 14.62 85.41 13.87
N PRO A 237 15.92 85.04 13.90
CA PRO A 237 17.01 85.97 13.64
C PRO A 237 16.96 86.59 12.24
N VAL A 238 16.52 85.83 11.23
CA VAL A 238 16.38 86.34 9.86
C VAL A 238 15.29 87.41 9.80
N ALA A 239 14.10 87.13 10.34
CA ALA A 239 13.00 88.08 10.42
C ALA A 239 13.33 89.30 11.29
N LEU A 240 14.07 89.11 12.39
CA LEU A 240 14.57 90.19 13.24
C LEU A 240 15.57 91.07 12.49
N SER A 241 16.54 90.46 11.79
CA SER A 241 17.52 91.17 10.96
C SER A 241 16.85 91.93 9.82
N ASP A 242 15.83 91.35 9.20
CA ASP A 242 15.02 91.99 8.17
C ASP A 242 14.19 93.15 8.74
N ALA A 243 13.65 93.03 9.95
CA ALA A 243 12.94 94.10 10.65
C ALA A 243 13.88 95.25 11.03
N VAL A 244 15.12 94.97 11.44
CA VAL A 244 16.17 95.97 11.69
C VAL A 244 16.55 96.67 10.38
N ARG A 245 16.83 95.92 9.31
CA ARG A 245 17.24 96.47 8.00
C ARG A 245 16.15 97.30 7.34
N LYS A 246 14.88 96.92 7.49
CA LYS A 246 13.71 97.66 7.00
C LYS A 246 13.28 98.81 7.93
N GLY A 247 14.01 99.06 9.03
CA GLY A 247 13.80 100.19 9.93
C GLY A 247 12.53 100.13 10.79
N ARG A 248 11.96 98.93 11.01
CA ARG A 248 10.66 98.75 11.68
C ARG A 248 10.73 98.56 13.19
N LEU A 249 11.92 98.42 13.78
CA LEU A 249 12.12 98.19 15.21
C LEU A 249 12.26 99.46 16.07
N PHE A 250 12.47 100.64 15.45
CA PHE A 250 12.71 101.90 16.17
C PHE A 250 11.68 103.01 15.89
N ARG A 251 10.49 102.65 15.38
CA ARG A 251 9.36 103.61 15.35
C ARG A 251 8.67 103.65 16.71
N GLY A 252 9.19 104.49 17.59
CA GLY A 252 8.36 105.23 18.55
C GLY A 252 7.67 106.39 17.86
#